data_AF-A0A086J4T1-F1
#
_entry.id   AF-A0A086J4T1-F1
#
_cell.length_a   1.000
_cell.length_b   1.000
_cell.length_c   1.000
_cell.angle_alpha   90.00
_cell.angle_beta   90.00
_cell.angle_gamma   90.00
#
_symmetry.space_group_name_H-M   'P 1'
#
loop_
_entity.id
_entity.type
_entity.pdbx_description
1 polymer ?
#
loop_
_entity_poly.entity_id
_entity_poly.type
_entity_poly.pdbx_seq_one_letter_code
_entity_poly.pdbx_strand_id
1 'polypeptide(L)'
;MQKIFVKMPENTLFHVFSIPRETFTNDLLKKSYHSLIKQVHPDKTATHSTAADAAQFINKAYKVLSNDYTRSIYEYSLDNAKNLVEREMPHGITTHFSTVMDLEKERVGCNKGLVSAEFLDSILSLEDQIDSADSSTLDSLQQHIMKEIQTCKENKKKATWLARWRYYNRLLDIILHKRMIE
;
A
#
# COMPACT_ATOMS: atom_id res chain seq x y z
N MET A 1 16.31 33.00 -2.20
CA MET A 1 16.36 31.59 -1.76
C MET A 1 15.67 30.74 -2.81
N GLN A 2 16.45 29.96 -3.57
CA GLN A 2 15.98 29.11 -4.66
C GLN A 2 15.13 27.97 -4.09
N LYS A 3 13.83 27.94 -4.45
CA LYS A 3 12.97 26.77 -4.22
C LYS A 3 13.47 25.67 -5.14
N ILE A 4 14.04 24.62 -4.55
CA ILE A 4 14.37 23.39 -5.27
C ILE A 4 13.04 22.76 -5.68
N PHE A 5 12.65 22.94 -6.95
CA PHE A 5 11.53 22.22 -7.54
C PHE A 5 12.04 20.83 -7.93
N VAL A 6 11.77 19.85 -7.08
CA VAL A 6 11.89 18.44 -7.48
C VAL A 6 10.78 18.20 -8.51
N LYS A 7 11.18 17.97 -9.76
CA LYS A 7 10.25 17.63 -10.84
C LYS A 7 9.68 16.24 -10.55
N MET A 8 8.50 16.20 -9.93
CA MET A 8 7.74 14.99 -9.68
C MET A 8 7.29 14.38 -11.03
N PRO A 9 7.42 13.06 -11.25
CA PRO A 9 6.92 12.45 -12.48
C PRO A 9 5.39 12.60 -12.54
N GLU A 10 4.87 13.08 -13.67
CA GLU A 10 3.48 13.50 -13.89
C GLU A 10 2.43 12.37 -13.83
N ASN A 11 2.84 11.13 -13.51
CA ASN A 11 2.03 9.91 -13.68
C ASN A 11 2.04 9.01 -12.43
N THR A 12 1.84 9.61 -11.24
CA THR A 12 1.79 8.87 -9.96
C THR A 12 0.38 8.81 -9.37
N LEU A 13 0.11 7.84 -8.49
CA LEU A 13 -1.13 7.79 -7.72
C LEU A 13 -1.31 9.04 -6.84
N PHE A 14 -0.21 9.65 -6.40
CA PHE A 14 -0.24 10.94 -5.69
C PHE A 14 -0.81 12.06 -6.57
N HIS A 15 -0.45 12.07 -7.86
CA HIS A 15 -0.96 13.01 -8.84
C HIS A 15 -2.47 12.84 -9.09
N VAL A 16 -2.99 11.61 -9.08
CA VAL A 16 -4.44 11.33 -9.21
C VAL A 16 -5.26 12.08 -8.17
N PHE A 17 -4.72 12.25 -6.96
CA PHE A 17 -5.38 12.98 -5.87
C PHE A 17 -4.95 14.44 -5.76
N SER A 18 -4.11 14.94 -6.68
CA SER A 18 -3.53 16.29 -6.63
C SER A 18 -2.80 16.59 -5.32
N ILE A 19 -2.12 15.58 -4.75
CA ILE A 19 -1.39 15.70 -3.48
C ILE A 19 0.11 15.51 -3.77
N PRO A 20 0.98 16.49 -3.46
CA PRO A 20 2.41 16.29 -3.51
C PRO A 20 2.84 15.19 -2.51
N ARG A 21 3.77 14.33 -2.92
CA ARG A 21 4.26 13.21 -2.09
C ARG A 21 4.89 13.70 -0.79
N GLU A 22 5.60 14.83 -0.85
CA GLU A 22 6.30 15.46 0.27
C GLU A 22 5.35 15.95 1.36
N THR A 23 4.12 16.30 0.97
CA THR A 23 3.09 16.82 1.87
C THR A 23 1.96 15.82 2.09
N PHE A 24 2.15 14.56 1.69
CA PHE A 24 1.10 13.54 1.76
C PHE A 24 0.65 13.28 3.20
N THR A 25 -0.66 13.29 3.44
CA THR A 25 -1.29 12.81 4.68
C THR A 25 -2.56 12.02 4.37
N ASN A 26 -2.95 11.11 5.26
CA ASN A 26 -4.20 10.35 5.10
C ASN A 26 -5.43 11.26 5.10
N ASP A 27 -5.42 12.36 5.84
CA ASP A 27 -6.52 13.32 5.84
C ASP A 27 -6.67 14.05 4.51
N LEU A 28 -5.56 14.44 3.87
CA LEU A 28 -5.58 15.03 2.54
C LEU A 28 -6.08 14.02 1.51
N LEU A 29 -5.59 12.77 1.57
CA LEU A 29 -6.04 11.70 0.70
C LEU A 29 -7.54 11.48 0.81
N LYS A 30 -8.07 11.38 2.04
CA LYS A 30 -9.50 11.18 2.30
C LYS A 30 -10.34 12.32 1.74
N LYS A 31 -9.94 13.57 1.96
CA LYS A 31 -10.63 14.75 1.41
C LYS A 31 -10.65 14.76 -0.12
N SER A 32 -9.51 14.49 -0.75
CA SER A 32 -9.41 14.44 -2.22
C SER A 32 -10.23 13.30 -2.81
N TYR A 33 -10.15 12.10 -2.21
CA TYR A 33 -10.95 10.94 -2.62
C TYR A 33 -12.46 11.22 -2.61
N HIS A 34 -12.99 11.80 -1.52
CA HIS A 34 -14.42 12.13 -1.44
C HIS A 34 -14.84 13.17 -2.49
N SER A 35 -13.97 14.14 -2.79
CA SER A 35 -14.22 15.13 -3.84
C SER A 35 -14.29 14.48 -5.22
N LEU A 36 -13.35 13.58 -5.53
CA LEU A 36 -13.27 12.92 -6.83
C LEU A 36 -14.42 11.93 -7.05
N ILE A 37 -14.68 11.02 -6.10
CA ILE A 37 -15.77 10.04 -6.23
C ILE A 37 -17.14 10.71 -6.39
N LYS A 38 -17.36 11.87 -5.76
CA LYS A 38 -18.60 12.64 -5.92
C LYS A 38 -18.81 13.19 -7.35
N GLN A 39 -17.75 13.33 -8.14
CA GLN A 39 -17.80 13.82 -9.52
C GLN A 39 -18.03 12.70 -10.53
N VAL A 40 -17.52 11.50 -10.24
CA VAL A 40 -17.58 10.34 -11.14
C VAL A 40 -18.62 9.29 -10.74
N HIS A 41 -19.45 9.57 -9.72
CA HIS A 41 -20.50 8.64 -9.30
C HIS A 41 -21.52 8.41 -10.45
N PRO A 42 -21.90 7.14 -10.73
CA PRO A 42 -22.81 6.81 -11.83
C PRO A 42 -24.20 7.47 -11.69
N ASP A 43 -24.68 7.76 -10.47
CA ASP A 43 -25.94 8.52 -10.28
C ASP A 43 -25.91 9.95 -10.84
N LYS A 44 -24.71 10.53 -11.03
CA LYS A 44 -24.54 11.89 -11.55
C LYS A 44 -24.09 11.94 -13.01
N THR A 45 -23.58 10.83 -13.53
CA THR A 45 -23.04 10.75 -14.88
C THR A 45 -23.88 9.73 -15.65
N ALA A 46 -24.79 10.22 -16.49
CA ALA A 46 -25.61 9.34 -17.32
C ALA A 46 -24.69 8.44 -18.16
N THR A 47 -24.72 7.14 -17.85
CA THR A 47 -24.40 6.01 -18.75
C THR A 47 -23.20 6.21 -19.72
N HIS A 48 -22.01 6.48 -19.18
CA HIS A 48 -20.78 6.28 -19.93
C HIS A 48 -19.86 5.29 -19.19
N SER A 49 -19.45 4.21 -19.89
CA SER A 49 -18.48 3.20 -19.40
C SER A 49 -17.26 3.84 -18.74
N THR A 50 -16.84 4.98 -19.26
CA THR A 50 -15.69 5.77 -18.80
C THR A 50 -15.81 6.27 -17.36
N ALA A 51 -17.01 6.57 -16.86
CA ALA A 51 -17.21 7.05 -15.48
C ALA A 51 -17.07 5.92 -14.45
N ALA A 52 -17.60 4.74 -14.77
CA ALA A 52 -17.45 3.54 -13.94
C ALA A 52 -15.98 3.09 -13.86
N ASP A 53 -15.27 3.10 -14.99
CA ASP A 53 -13.85 2.77 -15.07
C ASP A 53 -13.00 3.77 -14.26
N ALA A 54 -13.31 5.06 -14.35
CA ALA A 54 -12.65 6.11 -13.57
C ALA A 54 -12.91 5.97 -12.06
N ALA A 55 -14.14 5.70 -11.63
CA ALA A 55 -14.47 5.45 -10.23
C ALA A 55 -13.74 4.21 -9.69
N GLN A 56 -13.69 3.13 -10.47
CA GLN A 56 -12.96 1.93 -10.11
C GLN A 56 -11.46 2.21 -9.94
N PHE A 57 -10.88 3.00 -10.85
CA PHE A 57 -9.48 3.42 -10.76
C PHE A 57 -9.20 4.25 -9.49
N ILE A 58 -10.05 5.23 -9.17
CA ILE A 58 -9.92 6.05 -7.96
C ILE A 58 -9.99 5.18 -6.70
N ASN A 59 -10.91 4.22 -6.65
CA ASN A 59 -11.01 3.27 -5.53
C ASN A 59 -9.75 2.42 -5.36
N LYS A 60 -9.18 1.92 -6.46
CA LYS A 60 -7.91 1.17 -6.45
C LYS A 60 -6.76 2.05 -5.98
N ALA A 61 -6.64 3.26 -6.50
CA ALA A 61 -5.61 4.22 -6.12
C ALA A 61 -5.69 4.59 -4.63
N TYR A 62 -6.90 4.85 -4.13
CA TYR A 62 -7.15 5.15 -2.72
C TYR A 62 -6.72 3.99 -1.84
N LYS A 63 -7.13 2.75 -2.16
CA LYS A 63 -6.77 1.55 -1.40
C LYS A 63 -5.25 1.38 -1.26
N VAL A 64 -4.48 1.72 -2.31
CA VAL A 64 -3.01 1.65 -2.27
C VAL A 64 -2.42 2.72 -1.36
N LEU A 65 -2.85 3.97 -1.49
CA LEU A 65 -2.27 5.09 -0.74
C LEU A 65 -2.75 5.17 0.71
N SER A 66 -3.96 4.68 1.01
CA SER A 66 -4.56 4.76 2.35
C SER A 66 -3.95 3.77 3.34
N ASN A 67 -3.42 2.64 2.86
CA ASN A 67 -2.75 1.67 3.70
C ASN A 67 -1.24 1.93 3.71
N ASP A 68 -0.67 2.10 4.91
CA ASP A 68 0.74 2.45 5.11
C ASP A 68 1.70 1.48 4.42
N TYR A 69 1.42 0.18 4.47
CA TYR A 69 2.25 -0.85 3.90
C TYR A 69 2.21 -0.80 2.37
N THR A 70 1.02 -0.81 1.78
CA THR A 70 0.88 -0.77 0.31
C THR A 70 1.39 0.55 -0.27
N ARG A 71 1.21 1.67 0.44
CA ARG A 71 1.80 2.95 0.08
C ARG A 71 3.32 2.88 0.09
N SER A 72 3.92 2.29 1.11
CA SER A 72 5.38 2.16 1.21
C SER A 72 5.97 1.28 0.11
N ILE A 73 5.28 0.20 -0.27
CA ILE A 73 5.64 -0.61 -1.45
C ILE A 73 5.60 0.23 -2.73
N TYR A 74 4.53 1.02 -2.91
CA TYR A 74 4.38 1.90 -4.06
C TYR A 74 5.47 2.98 -4.13
N GLU A 75 5.75 3.63 -3.02
CA GLU A 75 6.83 4.61 -2.91
C GLU A 75 8.19 4.00 -3.26
N TYR A 76 8.46 2.79 -2.75
CA TYR A 76 9.68 2.05 -3.08
C TYR A 76 9.77 1.71 -4.58
N SER A 77 8.67 1.31 -5.22
CA SER A 77 8.66 1.07 -6.68
C SER A 77 8.99 2.33 -7.48
N LEU A 78 8.47 3.50 -7.06
CA LEU A 78 8.78 4.77 -7.70
C LEU A 78 10.27 5.12 -7.57
N ASP A 79 10.85 4.92 -6.38
CA ASP A 79 12.23 5.28 -6.10
C ASP A 79 13.26 4.36 -6.76
N ASN A 80 12.86 3.13 -7.11
CA ASN A 80 13.77 2.09 -7.61
C ASN A 80 13.47 1.65 -9.06
N ALA A 81 12.48 2.27 -9.73
CA ALA A 81 11.98 1.89 -11.05
C ALA A 81 11.61 0.39 -11.19
N LYS A 82 11.32 -0.28 -10.07
CA LYS A 82 10.87 -1.68 -10.03
C LYS A 82 9.35 -1.70 -10.07
N ASN A 83 8.73 -2.58 -10.85
CA ASN A 83 7.26 -2.74 -11.01
C ASN A 83 6.53 -1.65 -11.85
N LEU A 84 7.25 -0.91 -12.70
CA LEU A 84 6.60 -0.07 -13.71
C LEU A 84 6.17 -0.96 -14.89
N VAL A 85 4.95 -1.49 -14.87
CA VAL A 85 4.37 -2.11 -16.05
C VAL A 85 3.77 -0.99 -16.91
N GLU A 86 4.36 -0.76 -18.09
CA GLU A 86 3.71 0.04 -19.12
C GLU A 86 2.51 -0.75 -19.67
N ARG A 87 1.30 -0.21 -19.57
CA ARG A 87 0.13 -0.73 -20.30
C ARG A 87 -0.53 0.41 -21.08
N GLU A 88 -0.95 0.11 -22.30
CA GLU A 88 -1.76 1.00 -23.11
C GLU A 88 -3.17 1.13 -22.52
N MET A 89 -3.67 2.36 -22.42
CA MET A 89 -5.01 2.67 -21.91
C MET A 89 -6.07 2.48 -23.01
N PRO A 90 -7.33 2.18 -22.66
CA PRO A 90 -8.45 2.27 -23.60
C PRO A 90 -8.57 3.70 -24.15
N HIS A 91 -8.81 3.80 -25.46
CA HIS A 91 -8.84 5.06 -26.20
C HIS A 91 -9.94 6.00 -25.65
N GLY A 92 -9.59 7.23 -25.25
CA GLY A 92 -10.57 8.25 -24.88
C GLY A 92 -10.15 9.27 -23.81
N ILE A 93 -8.99 9.08 -23.15
CA ILE A 93 -8.44 10.05 -22.19
C ILE A 93 -7.08 10.51 -22.73
N THR A 94 -6.98 11.77 -23.18
CA THR A 94 -5.73 12.38 -23.65
C THR A 94 -4.82 12.72 -22.46
N THR A 95 -4.30 11.71 -21.81
CA THR A 95 -3.12 11.82 -20.93
C THR A 95 -2.17 10.69 -21.32
N HIS A 96 -1.09 11.05 -22.00
CA HIS A 96 -0.09 10.09 -22.48
C HIS A 96 0.62 9.44 -21.28
N PHE A 97 0.57 8.10 -21.23
CA PHE A 97 1.27 7.20 -20.32
C PHE A 97 0.89 7.31 -18.84
N SER A 98 0.11 6.35 -18.32
CA SER A 98 -0.07 6.15 -16.88
C SER A 98 0.53 4.82 -16.45
N THR A 99 1.39 4.85 -15.44
CA THR A 99 1.94 3.66 -14.77
C THR A 99 0.79 2.91 -14.11
N VAL A 100 0.36 1.78 -14.69
CA VAL A 100 -0.64 0.91 -14.08
C VAL A 100 0.09 -0.10 -13.21
N MET A 101 -0.11 0.00 -11.89
CA MET A 101 0.38 -0.99 -10.94
C MET A 101 -0.26 -2.35 -11.24
N ASP A 102 0.52 -3.37 -11.62
CA ASP A 102 0.11 -4.77 -11.48
C ASP A 102 0.13 -5.11 -9.98
N LEU A 103 -0.98 -4.78 -9.31
CA LEU A 103 -1.11 -4.82 -7.85
C LEU A 103 -1.03 -6.23 -7.27
N GLU A 104 -1.03 -7.28 -8.09
CA GLU A 104 -1.20 -8.66 -7.65
C GLU A 104 0.04 -9.52 -7.89
N LYS A 105 0.74 -9.38 -9.02
CA LYS A 105 1.76 -10.37 -9.39
C LYS A 105 3.20 -10.09 -8.95
N GLU A 106 3.57 -8.85 -8.62
CA GLU A 106 4.98 -8.49 -8.41
C GLU A 106 5.25 -7.61 -7.19
N ARG A 107 4.56 -7.85 -6.06
CA ARG A 107 4.89 -7.09 -4.84
C ARG A 107 6.26 -7.50 -4.31
N VAL A 108 7.16 -6.53 -4.17
CA VAL A 108 8.47 -6.66 -3.48
C VAL A 108 8.32 -7.38 -2.14
N GLY A 109 7.23 -7.15 -1.43
CA GLY A 109 6.94 -7.81 -0.16
C GLY A 109 6.71 -9.33 -0.22
N CYS A 110 6.51 -9.90 -1.41
CA CYS A 110 6.23 -11.31 -1.60
C CYS A 110 7.45 -12.18 -1.93
N ASN A 111 8.62 -11.56 -2.13
CA ASN A 111 9.82 -12.28 -2.53
C ASN A 111 10.51 -12.91 -1.30
N LYS A 112 10.40 -14.23 -1.16
CA LYS A 112 11.03 -15.02 -0.08
C LYS A 112 12.56 -14.88 -0.05
N GLY A 113 13.21 -14.61 -1.18
CA GLY A 113 14.66 -14.40 -1.28
C GLY A 113 15.15 -13.08 -0.67
N LEU A 114 14.25 -12.20 -0.20
CA LEU A 114 14.60 -10.94 0.46
C LEU A 114 14.72 -11.06 1.98
N VAL A 115 14.42 -12.22 2.55
CA VAL A 115 14.50 -12.49 4.00
C VAL A 115 15.37 -13.72 4.25
N SER A 116 16.05 -13.76 5.41
CA SER A 116 16.93 -14.86 5.76
C SER A 116 16.15 -16.06 6.34
N ALA A 117 16.78 -17.23 6.37
CA ALA A 117 16.18 -18.43 6.96
C ALA A 117 15.90 -18.25 8.45
N GLU A 118 16.84 -17.64 9.18
CA GLU A 118 16.71 -17.37 10.62
C GLU A 118 15.52 -16.46 10.91
N PHE A 119 15.26 -15.48 10.03
CA PHE A 119 14.06 -14.65 10.15
C PHE A 119 12.79 -15.47 9.95
N LEU A 120 12.74 -16.35 8.94
CA LEU A 120 11.57 -17.21 8.71
C LEU A 120 11.30 -18.14 9.89
N ASP A 121 12.34 -18.72 10.47
CA ASP A 121 12.22 -19.55 11.68
C ASP A 121 11.65 -18.74 12.85
N SER A 122 12.07 -17.48 13.01
CA SER A 122 11.50 -16.60 14.03
C SER A 122 10.01 -16.30 13.81
N ILE A 123 9.57 -16.18 12.55
CA ILE A 123 8.17 -15.97 12.21
C ILE A 123 7.33 -17.22 12.51
N LEU A 124 7.85 -18.41 12.24
CA LEU A 124 7.18 -19.67 12.59
C LEU A 124 7.04 -19.81 14.10
N SER A 125 8.10 -19.52 14.86
CA SER A 125 8.04 -19.54 16.32
C SER A 125 7.03 -18.53 16.89
N LEU A 126 6.90 -17.34 16.29
CA LEU A 126 5.87 -16.38 16.68
C LEU A 126 4.46 -16.88 16.36
N GLU A 127 4.27 -17.58 15.24
CA GLU A 127 2.99 -18.19 14.86
C GLU A 127 2.58 -19.27 15.88
N ASP A 128 3.49 -20.18 16.24
CA ASP A 128 3.25 -21.20 17.28
C ASP A 128 2.89 -20.57 18.64
N GLN A 129 3.54 -19.45 18.98
CA GLN A 129 3.23 -18.68 20.20
C GLN A 129 1.85 -18.02 20.12
N ILE A 130 1.44 -17.49 18.96
CA ILE A 130 0.10 -16.91 18.77
C ILE A 130 -0.96 -18.00 18.91
N ASP A 131 -0.75 -19.17 18.31
CA ASP A 131 -1.72 -20.27 18.33
C ASP A 131 -1.95 -20.78 19.75
N SER A 132 -0.89 -20.87 20.56
CA SER A 132 -0.95 -21.34 21.95
C SER A 132 -1.20 -20.25 23.00
N ALA A 133 -1.22 -18.97 22.60
CA ALA A 133 -1.37 -17.84 23.53
C ALA A 133 -2.76 -17.75 24.15
N ASP A 134 -2.78 -17.32 25.41
CA ASP A 134 -3.97 -16.77 26.08
C ASP A 134 -4.16 -15.28 25.74
N SER A 135 -5.29 -14.69 26.16
CA SER A 135 -5.61 -13.29 25.85
C SER A 135 -4.52 -12.29 26.29
N SER A 136 -3.86 -12.53 27.42
CA SER A 136 -2.84 -11.61 27.96
C SER A 136 -1.51 -11.69 27.19
N THR A 137 -1.14 -12.90 26.80
CA THR A 137 0.03 -13.20 25.98
C THR A 137 -0.18 -12.69 24.57
N LEU A 138 -1.40 -12.81 24.04
CA LEU A 138 -1.79 -12.33 22.73
C LEU A 138 -1.66 -10.80 22.61
N ASP A 139 -2.03 -10.06 23.67
CA ASP A 139 -1.82 -8.61 23.74
C ASP A 139 -0.32 -8.25 23.69
N SER A 140 0.49 -8.97 24.45
CA SER A 140 1.95 -8.77 24.49
C SER A 140 2.59 -9.07 23.14
N LEU A 141 2.19 -10.16 22.48
CA LEU A 141 2.63 -10.53 21.13
C LEU A 141 2.20 -9.48 20.10
N GLN A 142 0.97 -8.98 20.18
CA GLN A 142 0.53 -7.89 19.31
C GLN A 142 1.41 -6.65 19.48
N GLN A 143 1.68 -6.22 20.71
CA GLN A 143 2.54 -5.05 20.96
C GLN A 143 3.95 -5.26 20.41
N HIS A 144 4.51 -6.47 20.56
CA HIS A 144 5.80 -6.83 19.99
C HIS A 144 5.78 -6.71 18.45
N ILE A 145 4.80 -7.32 17.79
CA ILE A 145 4.66 -7.27 16.32
C ILE A 145 4.45 -5.85 15.82
N MET A 146 3.66 -5.04 16.53
CA MET A 146 3.46 -3.62 16.19
C MET A 146 4.77 -2.82 16.28
N LYS A 147 5.63 -3.11 17.27
CA LYS A 147 6.95 -2.50 17.39
C LYS A 147 7.86 -2.90 16.22
N GLU A 148 7.88 -4.17 15.83
CA GLU A 148 8.65 -4.64 14.67
C GLU A 148 8.17 -4.01 13.35
N ILE A 149 6.85 -3.82 13.20
CA ILE A 149 6.27 -3.08 12.07
C ILE A 149 6.76 -1.63 12.07
N GLN A 150 6.83 -0.97 13.22
CA GLN A 150 7.35 0.39 13.32
C GLN A 150 8.82 0.45 12.88
N THR A 151 9.65 -0.52 13.28
CA THR A 151 11.04 -0.64 12.79
C THR A 151 11.08 -0.85 11.27
N CYS A 152 10.15 -1.63 10.71
CA CYS A 152 10.04 -1.77 9.25
C CYS A 152 9.67 -0.46 8.55
N LYS A 153 8.76 0.35 9.13
CA LYS A 153 8.36 1.67 8.59
C LYS A 153 9.54 2.63 8.50
N GLU A 154 10.40 2.64 9.52
CA GLU A 154 11.61 3.48 9.55
C GLU A 154 12.63 3.07 8.48
N ASN A 155 12.66 1.78 8.12
CA ASN A 155 13.59 1.20 7.16
C ASN A 155 12.96 0.92 5.78
N LYS A 156 11.79 1.50 5.47
CA LYS A 156 11.00 1.22 4.25
C LYS A 156 11.72 1.49 2.91
N LYS A 157 12.86 2.19 2.93
CA LYS A 157 13.70 2.41 1.74
C LYS A 157 14.43 1.15 1.27
N LYS A 158 14.40 0.05 2.03
CA LYS A 158 15.06 -1.21 1.70
C LYS A 158 14.01 -2.30 1.43
N ALA A 159 14.17 -3.03 0.32
CA ALA A 159 13.26 -4.10 -0.07
C ALA A 159 13.10 -5.21 0.99
N THR A 160 14.19 -5.55 1.69
CA THR A 160 14.20 -6.57 2.75
C THR A 160 13.23 -6.23 3.89
N TRP A 161 13.18 -4.97 4.30
CA TRP A 161 12.29 -4.50 5.37
C TRP A 161 10.82 -4.45 4.94
N LEU A 162 10.56 -4.16 3.66
CA LEU A 162 9.23 -4.25 3.08
C LEU A 162 8.74 -5.72 2.99
N ALA A 163 9.63 -6.67 2.74
CA ALA A 163 9.33 -8.09 2.83
C ALA A 163 9.01 -8.51 4.26
N ARG A 164 9.85 -8.13 5.24
CA ARG A 164 9.61 -8.40 6.68
C ARG A 164 8.28 -7.84 7.16
N TRP A 165 7.94 -6.60 6.80
CA TRP A 165 6.67 -5.98 7.17
C TRP A 165 5.46 -6.82 6.71
N ARG A 166 5.53 -7.45 5.53
CA ARG A 166 4.45 -8.34 5.07
C ARG A 166 4.19 -9.50 6.04
N TYR A 167 5.26 -10.14 6.51
CA TYR A 167 5.15 -11.26 7.44
C TYR A 167 4.53 -10.82 8.76
N TYR A 168 4.94 -9.67 9.29
CA TYR A 168 4.34 -9.12 10.50
C TYR A 168 2.87 -8.73 10.33
N ASN A 169 2.47 -8.16 9.18
CA ASN A 169 1.05 -7.91 8.90
C ASN A 169 0.25 -9.22 8.88
N ARG A 170 0.79 -10.30 8.30
CA ARG A 170 0.15 -11.63 8.35
C ARG A 170 -0.05 -12.10 9.79
N LEU A 171 0.97 -11.95 10.64
CA LEU A 171 0.85 -12.34 12.05
C LEU A 171 -0.21 -11.51 12.78
N LEU A 172 -0.33 -10.20 12.50
CA LEU A 172 -1.42 -9.40 13.03
C LEU A 172 -2.80 -9.89 12.56
N ASP A 173 -2.93 -10.27 11.28
CA ASP A 173 -4.18 -10.82 10.77
C ASP A 173 -4.57 -12.11 11.50
N ILE A 174 -3.60 -12.99 11.80
CA ILE A 174 -3.81 -14.22 12.59
C ILE A 174 -4.27 -13.88 14.02
N ILE A 175 -3.60 -12.93 14.68
CA ILE A 175 -3.99 -12.47 16.03
C ILE A 175 -5.43 -11.93 16.05
N LEU A 176 -5.77 -11.08 15.07
CA LEU A 176 -7.12 -10.52 14.95
C LEU A 176 -8.15 -11.63 14.73
N HIS A 177 -7.83 -12.62 13.89
CA HIS A 177 -8.73 -13.74 13.64
C HIS A 177 -8.94 -14.61 14.87
N LYS A 178 -7.89 -14.90 15.64
CA LYS A 178 -7.96 -15.67 16.89
C LYS A 178 -8.88 -14.97 17.91
N ARG A 179 -8.74 -13.66 18.08
CA ARG A 179 -9.61 -12.86 18.96
C ARG A 179 -11.09 -12.81 18.56
N MET A 180 -11.41 -13.10 17.29
CA MET A 180 -12.80 -13.16 16.85
C MET A 180 -13.45 -14.51 17.14
N ILE A 181 -12.65 -15.54 17.36
CA ILE A 181 -13.09 -16.93 17.57
C ILE A 181 -13.18 -17.25 19.07
N GLU A 182 -12.29 -16.67 19.89
CA GLU A 182 -12.26 -16.78 21.35
C GLU A 182 -13.17 -15.73 22.04
#